data_AF-A0A367M8W0-F1
#
_entry.id   AF-A0A367M8W0-F1
#
_cell.length_a   1.000
_cell.length_b   1.000
_cell.length_c   1.000
_cell.angle_alpha   90.00
_cell.angle_beta   90.00
_cell.angle_gamma   90.00
#
_symmetry.space_group_name_H-M   'P 1'
#
loop_
_entity.id
_entity.type
_entity.pdbx_description
1 polymer ?
#
loop_
_entity_poly.entity_id
_entity_poly.type
_entity_poly.pdbx_seq_one_letter_code
_entity_poly.pdbx_strand_id
1 'polypeptide(L)'
;MNLRQRLDNLPVGQKLLAALLILLATVLLVANLAFISAAYWISQESVAPQAMQTIGRLIANPALSQPALSSPQTAEVLLRQLNDYQPLRAAALYDSNGLMLADLQRGDTLKLPARLDRLEHWRRGEYRLNALIELPQENARPGYLLLVASGELPSAFYTGTLTASLAILGVSVLLWLLVA
;
A
#
# COMPACT_ATOMS: atom_id res chain seq x y z
N MET A 1 22.89 13.95 37.79
CA MET A 1 21.96 13.54 38.86
C MET A 1 21.01 12.49 38.31
N ASN A 2 21.07 11.27 38.84
CA ASN A 2 20.48 10.07 38.25
C ASN A 2 18.97 9.97 38.52
N LEU A 3 18.16 9.57 37.52
CA LEU A 3 16.70 9.32 37.66
C LEU A 3 16.35 8.47 38.89
N ARG A 4 17.22 7.53 39.26
CA ARG A 4 17.10 6.70 40.47
C ARG A 4 16.97 7.51 41.76
N GLN A 5 17.73 8.61 41.92
CA GLN A 5 17.69 9.43 43.14
C GLN A 5 16.41 10.26 43.28
N ARG A 6 15.79 10.66 42.15
CA ARG A 6 14.48 11.33 42.19
C ARG A 6 13.34 10.37 42.50
N LEU A 7 13.45 9.12 42.04
CA LEU A 7 12.47 8.09 42.37
C LEU A 7 12.52 7.73 43.86
N ASP A 8 13.70 7.67 44.49
CA ASP A 8 13.82 7.25 45.89
C ASP A 8 13.31 8.23 46.94
N ASN A 9 13.30 9.54 46.64
CA ASN A 9 12.86 10.58 47.57
C ASN A 9 11.36 10.93 47.52
N LEU A 10 10.55 10.17 46.77
CA LEU A 10 9.11 10.41 46.65
C LEU A 10 8.32 9.62 47.71
N PRO A 11 7.34 10.24 48.41
CA PRO A 11 6.42 9.54 49.31
C PRO A 11 5.72 8.38 48.58
N VAL A 12 5.44 7.29 49.31
CA VAL A 12 5.02 5.99 48.74
C VAL A 12 3.82 6.11 47.77
N GLY A 13 2.89 7.03 48.03
CA GLY A 13 1.77 7.33 47.13
C GLY A 13 2.19 7.89 45.76
N GLN A 14 3.22 8.73 45.68
CA GLN A 14 3.75 9.27 44.41
C GLN A 14 4.57 8.23 43.64
N LYS A 15 5.27 7.32 44.33
CA LYS A 15 5.92 6.15 43.68
C LYS A 15 4.87 5.25 43.02
N LEU A 16 3.76 4.98 43.70
CA LEU A 16 2.64 4.18 43.15
C LEU A 16 1.96 4.90 41.98
N LEU A 17 1.69 6.20 42.10
CA LEU A 17 1.12 7.01 41.02
C LEU A 17 2.03 7.05 39.79
N ALA A 18 3.33 7.25 39.98
CA ALA A 18 4.31 7.24 38.89
C ALA A 18 4.39 5.86 38.22
N ALA A 19 4.38 4.77 38.99
CA ALA A 19 4.36 3.41 38.45
C ALA A 19 3.07 3.14 37.65
N LEU A 20 1.91 3.57 38.17
CA LEU A 20 0.63 3.45 37.48
C LEU A 20 0.61 4.25 36.17
N LEU A 21 1.15 5.46 36.18
CA LEU A 21 1.25 6.32 34.99
C LEU A 21 2.19 5.76 33.94
N ILE A 22 3.36 5.25 34.35
CA ILE A 22 4.30 4.59 33.44
C ILE A 22 3.65 3.35 32.82
N LEU A 23 2.94 2.55 33.62
CA LEU A 23 2.18 1.41 33.13
C LEU A 23 1.14 1.84 32.09
N LEU A 24 0.34 2.87 32.41
CA LEU A 24 -0.71 3.37 31.53
C LEU A 24 -0.14 3.89 30.20
N ALA A 25 0.93 4.68 30.26
CA ALA A 25 1.62 5.21 29.08
C ALA A 25 2.21 4.09 28.22
N THR A 26 2.80 3.07 28.85
CA THR A 26 3.35 1.91 28.15
C THR A 26 2.26 1.12 27.44
N VAL A 27 1.13 0.87 28.11
CA VAL A 27 -0.03 0.19 27.52
C VAL A 27 -0.58 1.00 26.34
N LEU A 28 -0.71 2.32 26.49
CA LEU A 28 -1.21 3.18 25.42
C LEU A 28 -0.30 3.15 24.18
N LEU A 29 1.02 3.17 24.39
CA LEU A 29 2.01 3.17 23.33
C LEU A 29 2.04 1.81 22.61
N VAL A 30 2.05 0.71 23.36
CA VAL A 30 2.01 -0.65 22.78
C VAL A 30 0.70 -0.89 22.04
N ALA A 31 -0.44 -0.46 22.58
CA ALA A 31 -1.74 -0.57 21.92
C ALA A 31 -1.80 0.24 20.62
N ASN A 32 -1.24 1.46 20.60
CA ASN A 32 -1.14 2.25 19.38
C ASN A 32 -0.24 1.57 18.34
N LEU A 33 0.95 1.11 18.73
CA LEU A 33 1.85 0.39 17.81
C LEU A 33 1.18 -0.86 17.23
N ALA A 34 0.48 -1.63 18.06
CA ALA A 34 -0.26 -2.81 17.63
C ALA A 34 -1.41 -2.44 16.68
N PHE A 35 -2.15 -1.37 16.96
CA PHE A 35 -3.23 -0.88 16.10
C PHE A 35 -2.70 -0.41 14.74
N ILE A 36 -1.60 0.35 14.72
CA ILE A 36 -0.94 0.79 13.50
C ILE A 36 -0.44 -0.42 12.68
N SER A 37 0.18 -1.39 13.35
CA SER A 37 0.70 -2.60 12.71
C SER A 37 -0.43 -3.46 12.13
N ALA A 38 -1.55 -3.59 12.86
CA ALA A 38 -2.73 -4.30 12.39
C ALA A 38 -3.39 -3.58 11.20
N ALA A 39 -3.53 -2.27 11.27
CA ALA A 39 -4.07 -1.47 10.16
C ALA A 39 -3.17 -1.52 8.92
N TYR A 40 -1.84 -1.49 9.12
CA TYR A 40 -0.84 -1.69 8.06
C TYR A 40 -1.05 -3.05 7.38
N TRP A 41 -1.14 -4.12 8.18
CA TRP A 41 -1.31 -5.48 7.67
C TRP A 41 -2.66 -5.65 6.93
N ILE A 42 -3.76 -5.13 7.48
CA ILE A 42 -5.09 -5.18 6.87
C ILE A 42 -5.15 -4.37 5.56
N SER A 43 -4.52 -3.19 5.52
CA SER A 43 -4.51 -2.33 4.33
C SER A 43 -3.72 -2.97 3.17
N GLN A 44 -2.58 -3.58 3.50
CA GLN A 44 -1.77 -4.32 2.53
C GLN A 44 -2.50 -5.56 1.99
N GLU A 45 -3.24 -6.29 2.85
CA GLU A 45 -3.96 -7.50 2.46
C GLU A 45 -5.24 -7.22 1.66
N SER A 46 -5.90 -6.06 1.87
CA SER A 46 -7.30 -5.87 1.43
C SER A 46 -7.54 -4.77 0.40
N VAL A 47 -6.83 -3.63 0.45
CA VAL A 47 -7.21 -2.44 -0.35
C VAL A 47 -6.55 -2.43 -1.73
N ALA A 48 -5.27 -2.79 -1.81
CA ALA A 48 -4.56 -2.86 -3.09
C ALA A 48 -5.15 -3.94 -4.04
N PRO A 49 -5.50 -5.16 -3.58
CA PRO A 49 -6.03 -6.19 -4.46
C PRO A 49 -7.42 -5.85 -5.04
N GLN A 50 -8.34 -5.30 -4.24
CA GLN A 50 -9.70 -5.01 -4.66
C GLN A 50 -9.76 -3.89 -5.73
N ALA A 51 -8.95 -2.85 -5.56
CA ALA A 51 -8.84 -1.78 -6.53
C ALA A 51 -8.25 -2.26 -7.87
N MET A 52 -7.17 -3.06 -7.83
CA MET A 52 -6.57 -3.64 -9.03
C MET A 52 -7.54 -4.56 -9.78
N GLN A 53 -8.32 -5.37 -9.07
CA GLN A 53 -9.36 -6.20 -9.68
C GLN A 53 -10.45 -5.36 -10.35
N THR A 54 -10.85 -4.25 -9.74
CA THR A 54 -11.87 -3.35 -10.29
C THR A 54 -11.36 -2.65 -11.55
N ILE A 55 -10.15 -2.09 -11.51
CA ILE A 55 -9.47 -1.50 -12.68
C ILE A 55 -9.31 -2.54 -13.78
N GLY A 56 -8.88 -3.76 -13.43
CA GLY A 56 -8.77 -4.87 -14.35
C GLY A 56 -10.08 -5.19 -15.05
N ARG A 57 -11.19 -5.28 -14.30
CA ARG A 57 -12.53 -5.52 -14.86
C ARG A 57 -13.01 -4.37 -15.74
N LEU A 58 -12.71 -3.13 -15.38
CA LEU A 58 -13.04 -1.96 -16.19
C LEU A 58 -12.31 -2.00 -17.53
N ILE A 59 -11.01 -2.30 -17.52
CA ILE A 59 -10.20 -2.39 -18.75
C ILE A 59 -10.55 -3.64 -19.57
N ALA A 60 -10.94 -4.74 -18.92
CA ALA A 60 -11.42 -5.95 -19.59
C ALA A 60 -12.77 -5.76 -20.30
N ASN A 61 -13.42 -4.60 -20.14
CA ASN A 61 -14.57 -4.23 -20.96
C ASN A 61 -14.15 -4.19 -22.45
N PRO A 62 -14.83 -4.93 -23.36
CA PRO A 62 -14.53 -4.95 -24.79
C PRO A 62 -14.39 -3.56 -25.44
N ALA A 63 -15.16 -2.57 -24.95
CA ALA A 63 -15.10 -1.20 -25.44
C ALA A 63 -13.75 -0.50 -25.19
N LEU A 64 -13.00 -0.94 -24.17
CA LEU A 64 -11.69 -0.40 -23.79
C LEU A 64 -10.56 -1.36 -24.16
N SER A 65 -10.76 -2.67 -24.03
CA SER A 65 -9.73 -3.67 -24.34
C SER A 65 -9.41 -3.75 -25.82
N GLN A 66 -10.41 -3.74 -26.71
CA GLN A 66 -10.19 -3.86 -28.15
C GLN A 66 -9.33 -2.73 -28.73
N PRO A 67 -9.66 -1.43 -28.51
CA PRO A 67 -8.82 -0.35 -29.02
C PRO A 67 -7.44 -0.36 -28.36
N ALA A 68 -7.33 -0.68 -27.07
CA ALA A 68 -6.04 -0.74 -26.39
C ALA A 68 -5.11 -1.84 -26.91
N LEU A 69 -5.67 -2.97 -27.34
CA LEU A 69 -4.90 -4.09 -27.93
C LEU A 69 -4.64 -3.92 -29.42
N SER A 70 -5.29 -2.96 -30.08
CA SER A 70 -5.15 -2.74 -31.53
C SER A 70 -3.80 -2.15 -31.94
N SER A 71 -3.19 -1.32 -31.08
CA SER A 71 -1.91 -0.68 -31.36
C SER A 71 -1.09 -0.39 -30.09
N PRO A 72 0.26 -0.42 -30.17
CA PRO A 72 1.13 -0.01 -29.07
C PRO A 72 0.84 1.42 -28.56
N GLN A 73 0.49 2.33 -29.47
CA GLN A 73 0.23 3.74 -29.13
C GLN A 73 -1.05 3.87 -28.29
N THR A 74 -2.11 3.14 -28.64
CA THR A 74 -3.37 3.16 -27.87
C THR A 74 -3.21 2.48 -26.52
N ALA A 75 -2.44 1.39 -26.47
CA ALA A 75 -2.06 0.75 -25.21
C ALA A 75 -1.37 1.74 -24.26
N GLU A 76 -0.42 2.51 -24.78
CA GLU A 76 0.30 3.51 -23.98
C GLU A 76 -0.62 4.62 -23.47
N VAL A 77 -1.54 5.11 -24.29
CA VAL A 77 -2.53 6.13 -23.87
C VAL A 77 -3.41 5.62 -22.73
N LEU A 78 -3.89 4.37 -22.82
CA LEU A 78 -4.67 3.75 -21.74
C LEU A 78 -3.82 3.61 -20.47
N LEU A 79 -2.59 3.13 -20.58
CA LEU A 79 -1.71 2.98 -19.42
C LEU A 79 -1.39 4.33 -18.78
N ARG A 80 -1.21 5.40 -19.56
CA ARG A 80 -1.02 6.76 -19.01
C ARG A 80 -2.21 7.23 -18.18
N GLN A 81 -3.45 6.85 -18.52
CA GLN A 81 -4.62 7.17 -17.68
C GLN A 81 -4.56 6.46 -16.32
N LEU A 82 -3.92 5.29 -16.24
CA LEU A 82 -3.66 4.59 -14.98
C LEU A 82 -2.53 5.21 -14.16
N ASN A 83 -1.74 6.09 -14.76
CA ASN A 83 -0.67 6.80 -14.06
C ASN A 83 -1.18 7.83 -13.04
N ASP A 84 -2.47 8.14 -13.00
CA ASP A 84 -3.04 8.96 -11.93
C ASP A 84 -3.38 8.12 -10.68
N TYR A 85 -3.36 6.78 -10.79
CA TYR A 85 -3.66 5.90 -9.68
C TYR A 85 -2.42 5.65 -8.80
N GLN A 86 -2.38 6.27 -7.61
CA GLN A 86 -1.28 6.19 -6.65
C GLN A 86 -0.88 4.76 -6.23
N PRO A 87 -1.80 3.82 -5.97
CA PRO A 87 -1.47 2.44 -5.56
C PRO A 87 -0.83 1.57 -6.66
N LEU A 88 -0.73 2.06 -7.90
CA LEU A 88 -0.16 1.32 -9.01
C LEU A 88 1.33 1.67 -9.16
N ARG A 89 2.19 0.65 -9.09
CA ARG A 89 3.64 0.81 -9.32
C ARG A 89 4.01 0.60 -10.78
N ALA A 90 3.43 -0.43 -11.39
CA ALA A 90 3.64 -0.70 -12.79
C ALA A 90 2.42 -1.35 -13.43
N ALA A 91 2.27 -1.17 -14.72
CA ALA A 91 1.29 -1.87 -15.54
C ALA A 91 1.91 -2.21 -16.89
N ALA A 92 1.54 -3.35 -17.46
CA ALA A 92 1.95 -3.73 -18.80
C ALA A 92 0.78 -4.36 -19.55
N LEU A 93 0.65 -3.98 -20.82
CA LEU A 93 -0.33 -4.55 -21.73
C LEU A 93 0.39 -5.54 -22.66
N TYR A 94 -0.15 -6.74 -22.80
CA TYR A 94 0.33 -7.77 -23.70
C TYR A 94 -0.72 -8.05 -24.76
N ASP A 95 -0.27 -8.21 -26.00
CA ASP A 95 -1.12 -8.61 -27.11
C ASP A 95 -1.57 -10.08 -26.99
N SER A 96 -2.35 -10.52 -27.97
CA SER A 96 -2.84 -11.88 -28.11
C SER A 96 -1.74 -12.93 -28.39
N ASN A 97 -0.54 -12.49 -28.77
CA ASN A 97 0.66 -13.32 -28.94
C ASN A 97 1.53 -13.39 -27.68
N GLY A 98 1.12 -12.69 -26.62
CA GLY A 98 1.88 -12.59 -25.37
C GLY A 98 3.10 -11.67 -25.46
N LEU A 99 3.18 -10.80 -26.47
CA LEU A 99 4.20 -9.75 -26.59
C LEU A 99 3.74 -8.47 -25.90
N MET A 100 4.65 -7.82 -25.18
CA MET A 100 4.38 -6.55 -24.52
C MET A 100 4.18 -5.44 -25.56
N LEU A 101 3.02 -4.78 -25.53
CA LEU A 101 2.67 -3.64 -26.38
C LEU A 101 3.13 -2.32 -25.78
N ALA A 102 2.89 -2.15 -24.48
CA ALA A 102 3.26 -0.97 -23.72
C ALA A 102 3.44 -1.32 -22.25
N ASP A 103 4.26 -0.54 -21.57
CA ASP A 103 4.42 -0.59 -20.14
C ASP A 103 4.36 0.82 -19.53
N LEU A 104 3.96 0.85 -18.27
CA LEU A 104 3.98 2.02 -17.41
C LEU A 104 4.68 1.62 -16.13
N GLN A 105 5.65 2.41 -15.72
CA GLN A 105 6.38 2.18 -14.47
C GLN A 105 6.51 3.50 -13.72
N ARG A 106 6.33 3.44 -12.40
CA ARG A 106 6.49 4.57 -11.50
C ARG A 106 7.64 4.30 -10.53
N GLY A 107 8.50 5.29 -10.33
CA GLY A 107 9.67 5.18 -9.44
C GLY A 107 10.77 4.33 -10.06
N ASP A 108 11.36 3.44 -9.27
CA ASP A 108 12.44 2.56 -9.74
C ASP A 108 11.99 1.67 -10.89
N THR A 109 12.82 1.59 -11.93
CA THR A 109 12.57 0.76 -13.10
C THR A 109 12.46 -0.71 -12.70
N LEU A 110 11.26 -1.27 -12.88
CA LEU A 110 10.97 -2.68 -12.72
C LEU A 110 11.29 -3.40 -14.03
N LYS A 111 12.07 -4.48 -13.99
CA LYS A 111 12.39 -5.27 -15.18
C LYS A 111 11.21 -6.16 -15.55
N LEU A 112 10.21 -5.58 -16.20
CA LEU A 112 9.04 -6.31 -16.71
C LEU A 112 9.45 -7.18 -17.91
N PRO A 113 9.04 -8.45 -17.94
CA PRO A 113 9.36 -9.34 -19.05
C PRO A 113 8.56 -8.97 -20.29
N ALA A 114 9.23 -8.88 -21.44
CA ALA A 114 8.58 -8.56 -22.72
C ALA A 114 7.65 -9.66 -23.27
N ARG A 115 7.65 -10.86 -22.67
CA ARG A 115 6.81 -12.00 -23.07
C ARG A 115 6.07 -12.59 -21.89
N LEU A 116 4.82 -12.98 -22.14
CA LEU A 116 3.93 -13.63 -21.18
C LEU A 116 4.51 -14.94 -20.60
N ASP A 117 5.19 -15.77 -21.40
CA ASP A 117 5.78 -17.03 -20.92
C ASP A 117 6.82 -16.83 -19.80
N ARG A 118 7.55 -15.71 -19.86
CA ARG A 118 8.53 -15.32 -18.84
C ARG A 118 7.87 -14.61 -17.66
N LEU A 119 6.66 -14.10 -17.86
CA LEU A 119 5.91 -13.40 -16.81
C LEU A 119 5.56 -14.33 -15.67
N GLU A 120 5.13 -15.57 -15.92
CA GLU A 120 4.83 -16.53 -14.85
C GLU A 120 6.06 -16.86 -13.99
N HIS A 121 7.23 -16.94 -14.61
CA HIS A 121 8.49 -17.15 -13.91
C HIS A 121 8.87 -15.93 -13.08
N TRP A 122 8.72 -14.73 -13.64
CA TRP A 122 8.96 -13.47 -12.93
C TRP A 122 8.00 -13.28 -11.75
N ARG A 123 6.71 -13.57 -11.93
CA ARG A 123 5.67 -13.46 -10.88
C ARG A 123 5.95 -14.33 -9.66
N ARG A 124 6.62 -15.48 -9.84
CA ARG A 124 7.04 -16.35 -8.72
C ARG A 124 8.22 -15.78 -7.91
N GLY A 125 9.04 -14.93 -8.52
CA GLY A 125 10.17 -14.27 -7.86
C GLY A 125 9.85 -12.88 -7.32
N GLU A 126 8.69 -12.32 -7.67
CA GLU A 126 8.28 -10.97 -7.27
C GLU A 126 7.47 -11.02 -5.97
N TYR A 127 7.94 -10.30 -4.95
CA TYR A 127 7.28 -10.19 -3.65
C TYR A 127 6.09 -9.21 -3.68
N ARG A 128 6.05 -8.31 -4.67
CA ARG A 128 4.97 -7.34 -4.84
C ARG A 128 3.70 -8.01 -5.35
N LEU A 129 2.56 -7.55 -4.85
CA LEU A 129 1.24 -7.95 -5.34
C LEU A 129 1.14 -7.66 -6.83
N ASN A 130 0.83 -8.71 -7.59
CA ASN A 130 0.67 -8.64 -9.03
C ASN A 130 -0.66 -9.30 -9.42
N ALA A 131 -1.38 -8.66 -10.34
CA ALA A 131 -2.62 -9.19 -10.90
C ALA A 131 -2.46 -9.30 -12.42
N LEU A 132 -2.75 -10.47 -12.95
CA LEU A 132 -2.83 -10.71 -14.38
C LEU A 132 -4.32 -10.83 -14.73
N ILE A 133 -4.81 -9.95 -15.59
CA ILE A 133 -6.20 -9.90 -16.03
C ILE A 133 -6.25 -10.23 -17.51
N GLU A 134 -7.14 -11.13 -17.89
CA GLU A 134 -7.40 -11.44 -19.29
C GLU A 134 -8.30 -10.37 -19.92
N LEU A 135 -7.92 -9.93 -21.10
CA LEU A 135 -8.64 -8.92 -21.88
C LEU A 135 -9.34 -9.61 -23.06
N PRO A 136 -10.67 -9.81 -23.01
CA PRO A 136 -11.40 -10.47 -24.07
C PRO A 136 -11.38 -9.65 -25.37
N GLN A 137 -11.30 -10.35 -26.51
CA GLN A 137 -11.40 -9.80 -27.86
C GLN A 137 -12.45 -10.58 -28.66
N GLU A 138 -13.26 -9.91 -29.47
CA GLU A 138 -14.38 -10.55 -30.18
C GLU A 138 -13.95 -11.47 -31.33
N ASN A 139 -12.71 -11.37 -31.83
CA ASN A 139 -12.22 -12.14 -32.98
C ASN A 139 -10.76 -12.62 -32.87
N ALA A 140 -10.16 -12.55 -31.68
CA ALA A 140 -8.77 -12.93 -31.46
C ALA A 140 -8.60 -13.61 -30.10
N ARG A 141 -7.43 -14.22 -29.87
CA ARG A 141 -7.05 -14.68 -28.53
C ARG A 141 -7.07 -13.50 -27.55
N PRO A 142 -7.42 -13.72 -26.27
CA PRO A 142 -7.43 -12.65 -25.29
C PRO A 142 -6.03 -12.04 -25.16
N GLY A 143 -5.99 -10.72 -24.97
CA GLY A 143 -4.78 -10.05 -24.52
C GLY A 143 -4.64 -10.17 -23.00
N TYR A 144 -3.56 -9.62 -22.44
CA TYR A 144 -3.34 -9.66 -21.00
C TYR A 144 -2.94 -8.29 -20.46
N LEU A 145 -3.51 -7.92 -19.32
CA LEU A 145 -3.10 -6.76 -18.54
C LEU A 145 -2.42 -7.24 -17.26
N LEU A 146 -1.16 -6.88 -17.10
CA LEU A 146 -0.45 -7.02 -15.84
C LEU A 146 -0.56 -5.71 -15.07
N LEU A 147 -0.98 -5.80 -13.81
CA LEU A 147 -0.92 -4.72 -12.84
C LEU A 147 0.00 -5.14 -11.70
N VAL A 148 0.88 -4.26 -11.27
CA VAL A 148 1.79 -4.44 -10.13
C VAL A 148 1.51 -3.34 -9.13
N ALA A 149 1.12 -3.72 -7.92
CA ALA A 149 0.82 -2.77 -6.85
C ALA A 149 2.10 -2.12 -6.34
N SER A 150 2.01 -0.87 -5.91
CA SER A 150 3.02 -0.32 -5.01
C SER A 150 2.91 -1.04 -3.68
N GLY A 151 4.02 -1.63 -3.22
CA GLY A 151 4.14 -2.07 -1.83
C GLY A 151 4.16 -0.90 -0.82
N GLU A 152 4.07 0.33 -1.32
CA GLU A 152 4.03 1.57 -0.55
C GLU A 152 2.56 1.94 -0.28
N LEU A 153 2.21 2.07 1.00
CA LEU A 153 0.90 2.57 1.42
C LEU A 153 0.69 4.02 0.98
N PRO A 154 -0.56 4.44 0.72
CA PRO A 154 -0.88 5.84 0.43
C PRO A 154 -0.29 6.78 1.50
N SER A 155 0.36 7.86 1.08
CA SER A 155 0.94 8.87 2.00
C SER A 155 -0.10 9.43 2.99
N ALA A 156 -1.37 9.53 2.56
CA ALA A 156 -2.50 9.92 3.41
C ALA A 156 -2.71 9.00 4.62
N PHE A 157 -2.36 7.72 4.50
CA PHE A 157 -2.42 6.76 5.61
C PHE A 157 -1.32 7.07 6.64
N TYR A 158 -0.08 7.28 6.20
CA TYR A 158 1.01 7.69 7.09
C TYR A 158 0.68 9.00 7.80
N THR A 159 0.19 10.00 7.07
CA THR A 159 -0.18 11.30 7.64
C THR A 159 -1.34 11.17 8.61
N GLY A 160 -2.40 10.44 8.26
CA GLY A 160 -3.56 10.25 9.13
C GLY A 160 -3.20 9.52 10.42
N THR A 161 -2.42 8.45 10.31
CA THR A 161 -1.96 7.67 11.46
C THR A 161 -1.00 8.48 12.34
N LEU A 162 -0.01 9.15 11.76
CA LEU A 162 0.95 9.97 12.50
C LEU A 162 0.25 11.13 13.22
N THR A 163 -0.71 11.78 12.56
CA THR A 163 -1.48 12.89 13.13
C THR A 163 -2.36 12.41 14.28
N ALA A 164 -3.04 11.27 14.13
CA ALA A 164 -3.83 10.68 15.20
C ALA A 164 -2.95 10.31 16.42
N SER A 165 -1.79 9.69 16.19
CA SER A 165 -0.83 9.39 17.26
C SER A 165 -0.30 10.65 17.94
N LEU A 166 0.03 11.70 17.19
CA LEU A 166 0.44 12.99 17.73
C LEU A 166 -0.67 13.68 18.53
N ALA A 167 -1.92 13.58 18.09
CA ALA A 167 -3.07 14.13 18.81
C ALA A 167 -3.29 13.41 20.15
N ILE A 168 -3.25 12.08 20.16
CA ILE A 168 -3.35 11.26 21.38
C ILE A 168 -2.21 11.60 22.35
N LEU A 169 -0.98 11.72 21.81
CA LEU A 169 0.19 12.07 22.61
C LEU A 169 0.09 13.49 23.17
N GLY A 170 -0.35 14.46 22.35
CA GLY A 170 -0.59 15.83 22.75
C GLY A 170 -1.63 15.94 23.86
N VAL A 171 -2.78 15.27 23.73
CA VAL A 171 -3.83 15.23 24.75
C VAL A 171 -3.32 14.57 26.03
N SER A 172 -2.51 13.52 25.92
CA SER A 172 -1.91 12.85 27.08
C SER A 172 -0.93 13.75 27.84
N VAL A 173 -0.11 14.54 27.13
CA VAL A 173 0.78 15.55 27.73
C VAL A 173 0.00 16.71 28.34
N LEU A 174 -1.09 17.15 27.71
CA LEU A 174 -1.96 18.20 28.22
C LEU A 174 -2.64 17.76 29.53
N LEU A 175 -3.14 16.53 29.59
CA LEU A 175 -3.66 15.93 30.82
C LEU A 175 -2.58 15.82 31.90
N TRP A 176 -1.33 15.50 31.53
CA TRP A 176 -0.20 15.51 32.46
C TRP A 176 0.02 16.90 33.07
N LEU A 177 0.05 17.97 32.26
CA LEU A 177 0.19 19.35 32.73
C LEU A 177 -0.97 19.83 33.61
N LEU A 178 -2.15 19.25 33.46
CA LEU A 178 -3.35 19.62 34.23
C LEU A 178 -3.41 18.92 35.59
N VAL A 179 -2.76 17.77 35.72
CA VAL A 179 -2.73 16.93 36.94
C VAL A 179 -1.45 17.12 37.75
N ALA A 180 -0.32 17.46 37.11
CA ALA A 180 0.98 17.71 37.73
C ALA A 180 1.11 19.13 38.29
#